data_AF-A0A2G1QTC1-F1
#
_entry.id   AF-A0A2G1QTC1-F1
#
_cell.length_a   1.000
_cell.length_b   1.000
_cell.length_c   1.000
_cell.angle_alpha   90.00
_cell.angle_beta   90.00
_cell.angle_gamma   90.00
#
_symmetry.space_group_name_H-M   'P 1'
#
loop_
_entity.id
_entity.type
_entity.pdbx_description
1 polymer ?
#
loop_
_entity_poly.entity_id
_entity_poly.type
_entity_poly.pdbx_seq_one_letter_code
_entity_poly.pdbx_strand_id
1 'polypeptide(L)' 'MAAARKAGFALLGAILGAVLGGFVGFGAGFAYVELANVTDFEGASGYAVVFWSLLGVVVGLVTGIIVGVRRG' A
#
# COMPACT_ATOMS: atom_id res chain seq x y z
N MET A 1 -27.86 13.06 1.77
CA MET A 1 -26.68 13.36 2.61
C MET A 1 -25.89 12.11 3.02
N ALA A 2 -26.53 10.96 3.28
CA ALA A 2 -25.82 9.72 3.67
C ALA A 2 -24.82 9.20 2.61
N ALA A 3 -25.15 9.27 1.32
CA ALA A 3 -24.27 8.78 0.26
C ALA A 3 -22.97 9.60 0.11
N ALA A 4 -23.06 10.92 0.21
CA ALA A 4 -21.90 11.80 0.13
C ALA A 4 -20.93 11.59 1.31
N ARG A 5 -21.47 11.35 2.51
CA ARG A 5 -20.67 11.02 3.70
C ARG A 5 -19.94 9.69 3.53
N LYS A 6 -20.63 8.66 3.02
CA LYS A 6 -20.01 7.35 2.70
C LYS A 6 -18.92 7.47 1.65
N ALA A 7 -19.14 8.23 0.59
CA ALA A 7 -18.13 8.48 -0.43
C ALA A 7 -16.90 9.20 0.15
N GLY A 8 -17.10 10.17 1.03
CA GLY A 8 -16.01 10.86 1.73
C GLY A 8 -15.16 9.91 2.59
N PHE A 9 -15.79 9.04 3.38
CA PHE A 9 -15.06 8.05 4.17
C PHE A 9 -14.38 6.97 3.32
N ALA A 10 -15.00 6.55 2.21
CA ALA A 10 -14.40 5.62 1.27
C ALA A 10 -13.14 6.22 0.64
N LEU A 11 -13.17 7.49 0.23
CA LEU A 11 -12.02 8.19 -0.35
C LEU A 11 -10.91 8.39 0.69
N LEU A 12 -11.26 8.84 1.90
CA LEU A 12 -10.30 8.99 2.98
C LEU A 12 -9.65 7.65 3.35
N GLY A 13 -10.46 6.60 3.44
CA GLY A 13 -10.00 5.24 3.66
C GLY A 13 -9.06 4.76 2.55
N ALA A 14 -9.40 5.03 1.28
CA ALA A 14 -8.56 4.71 0.14
C ALA A 14 -7.17 5.36 0.23
N ILE A 15 -7.12 6.66 0.52
CA ILE A 15 -5.87 7.43 0.61
C ILE A 15 -5.01 6.92 1.78
N LEU A 16 -5.60 6.81 2.98
CA LEU A 16 -4.87 6.35 4.15
C LEU A 16 -4.41 4.90 4.00
N GLY A 17 -5.27 4.04 3.47
CA GLY A 17 -4.95 2.66 3.19
C GLY A 17 -3.82 2.53 2.17
N ALA A 18 -3.88 3.27 1.05
CA ALA A 18 -2.84 3.29 0.03
C ALA A 18 -1.48 3.73 0.61
N VAL A 19 -1.45 4.79 1.41
CA VAL A 19 -0.22 5.29 2.04
C VAL A 19 0.36 4.26 3.01
N LEU A 20 -0.45 3.76 3.95
CA LEU A 20 0.00 2.77 4.93
C LEU A 20 0.43 1.46 4.26
N GLY A 21 -0.35 0.99 3.30
CA GLY A 21 -0.03 -0.19 2.51
C GLY A 21 1.27 -0.02 1.73
N GLY A 22 1.50 1.16 1.15
CA GLY A 22 2.75 1.49 0.47
C GLY A 22 3.96 1.43 1.39
N PHE A 23 3.87 1.97 2.61
CA PHE A 23 4.95 1.87 3.60
C PHE A 23 5.21 0.43 4.06
N VAL A 24 4.14 -0.36 4.28
CA VAL A 24 4.29 -1.78 4.63
C VAL A 24 4.93 -2.56 3.48
N GLY A 25 4.49 -2.31 2.25
CA GLY A 25 5.07 -2.90 1.04
C GLY A 25 6.54 -2.51 0.85
N PHE A 26 6.88 -1.26 1.10
CA PHE A 26 8.27 -0.79 1.09
C PHE A 26 9.12 -1.56 2.10
N GLY A 27 8.69 -1.65 3.36
CA GLY A 27 9.37 -2.42 4.39
C GLY A 27 9.52 -3.91 4.03
N ALA A 28 8.46 -4.52 3.49
CA ALA A 28 8.49 -5.91 3.02
C ALA A 28 9.49 -6.11 1.87
N GLY A 29 9.58 -5.14 0.95
CA GLY A 29 10.56 -5.16 -0.13
C GLY A 29 12.00 -5.09 0.36
N PHE A 30 12.28 -4.24 1.35
CA PHE A 30 13.60 -4.19 1.99
C PHE A 30 13.94 -5.50 2.68
N ALA A 31 13.01 -6.05 3.48
CA ALA A 31 13.20 -7.34 4.14
C ALA A 31 13.44 -8.46 3.12
N TYR A 32 12.74 -8.46 1.99
CA TYR A 32 12.95 -9.42 0.92
C TYR A 32 14.36 -9.31 0.32
N VAL A 33 14.80 -8.10 -0.02
CA VAL A 33 16.15 -7.87 -0.59
C VAL A 33 17.25 -8.34 0.38
N GLU A 34 17.07 -8.05 1.67
CA GLU A 34 18.00 -8.46 2.73
C GLU A 34 18.05 -9.98 2.89
N LEU A 35 16.89 -10.64 2.97
CA LEU A 35 16.80 -12.11 3.11
C LEU A 35 17.32 -12.85 1.88
N ALA A 36 17.06 -12.33 0.69
CA ALA A 36 17.47 -12.94 -0.57
C ALA A 36 18.96 -12.71 -0.88
N ASN A 37 19.71 -12.00 -0.02
CA ASN A 37 21.11 -11.64 -0.25
C ASN A 37 21.34 -11.07 -1.66
N VAL A 38 20.42 -10.22 -2.14
CA VAL A 38 20.55 -9.59 -3.45
C VAL A 38 21.58 -8.48 -3.30
N THR A 39 22.85 -8.84 -3.47
CA THR A 39 24.01 -7.97 -3.23
C THR A 39 24.26 -6.95 -4.36
N ASP A 40 23.58 -7.11 -5.49
CA ASP A 40 23.91 -6.31 -6.68
C ASP A 40 23.08 -5.03 -6.75
N PHE A 41 23.80 -3.96 -6.37
CA PHE A 41 23.66 -2.56 -6.74
C PHE A 41 23.29 -2.35 -8.22
N GLU A 42 22.49 -1.31 -8.51
CA GLU A 42 21.96 -0.88 -9.82
C GLU A 42 20.64 -1.52 -10.28
N GLY A 43 19.58 -1.36 -9.47
CA GLY A 43 18.21 -1.38 -10.00
C GLY A 43 17.37 -2.59 -9.59
N ALA A 44 17.89 -3.82 -9.59
CA ALA A 44 17.07 -5.02 -9.31
C ALA A 44 16.45 -5.02 -7.89
N SER A 45 17.25 -4.66 -6.89
CA SER A 45 16.77 -4.50 -5.50
C SER A 45 15.78 -3.34 -5.37
N GLY A 46 16.04 -2.22 -6.05
CA GLY A 46 15.12 -1.08 -6.14
C GLY A 46 13.79 -1.45 -6.79
N TYR A 47 13.80 -2.21 -7.89
CA TYR A 47 12.61 -2.70 -8.55
C TYR A 47 11.80 -3.63 -7.64
N ALA A 48 12.46 -4.53 -6.90
CA ALA A 48 11.78 -5.36 -5.92
C ALA A 48 11.08 -4.51 -4.85
N VAL A 49 11.78 -3.55 -4.25
CA VAL A 49 11.20 -2.65 -3.24
C VAL A 49 10.02 -1.85 -3.80
N VAL A 50 10.15 -1.27 -4.99
CA VAL A 50 9.07 -0.53 -5.64
C VAL A 50 7.89 -1.43 -5.95
N PHE A 51 8.14 -2.64 -6.45
CA PHE A 51 7.09 -3.61 -6.76
C PHE A 51 6.30 -3.98 -5.49
N TRP A 52 7.00 -4.32 -4.40
CA TRP A 52 6.37 -4.60 -3.11
C TRP A 52 5.61 -3.39 -2.57
N SER A 53 6.15 -2.19 -2.72
CA SER A 53 5.48 -0.93 -2.34
C SER A 53 4.18 -0.72 -3.12
N LEU A 54 4.20 -0.92 -4.44
CA LEU A 54 3.03 -0.77 -5.31
C LEU A 54 1.94 -1.81 -4.99
N LEU A 55 2.34 -3.06 -4.74
CA LEU A 55 1.40 -4.09 -4.26
C LEU A 55 0.78 -3.69 -2.93
N GLY A 56 1.60 -3.19 -2.00
CA GLY A 56 1.14 -2.64 -0.74
C GLY A 56 0.14 -1.50 -0.93
N VAL A 57 0.41 -0.55 -1.83
CA VAL A 57 -0.51 0.55 -2.18
C VAL A 57 -1.85 0.00 -2.69
N VAL A 58 -1.84 -0.98 -3.60
CA VAL A 58 -3.08 -1.55 -4.18
C VAL A 58 -3.90 -2.25 -3.09
N VAL A 59 -3.27 -3.10 -2.28
CA VAL A 59 -3.94 -3.81 -1.18
C VAL A 59 -4.48 -2.81 -0.16
N GLY A 60 -3.67 -1.82 0.21
CA GLY A 60 -4.03 -0.75 1.12
C GLY A 60 -5.21 0.08 0.61
N LEU A 61 -5.21 0.45 -0.67
CA LEU A 61 -6.29 1.19 -1.30
C LEU A 61 -7.61 0.41 -1.25
N VAL A 62 -7.58 -0.88 -1.64
CA VAL A 62 -8.78 -1.73 -1.66
C VAL A 62 -9.33 -1.93 -0.24
N THR A 63 -8.46 -2.29 0.71
CA THR A 63 -8.86 -2.49 2.11
C THR A 63 -9.36 -1.19 2.74
N GLY A 64 -8.71 -0.08 2.44
CA GLY A 64 -9.10 1.27 2.87
C GLY A 64 -10.48 1.68 2.38
N ILE A 65 -10.79 1.45 1.09
CA ILE A 65 -12.13 1.67 0.52
C ILE A 65 -13.16 0.81 1.27
N ILE A 66 -12.89 -0.49 1.43
CA ILE A 66 -13.82 -1.41 2.09
C ILE A 66 -14.13 -0.95 3.52
N VAL A 67 -13.10 -0.58 4.29
CA VAL A 67 -13.27 -0.08 5.66
C VAL A 67 -14.01 1.24 5.68
N GLY A 68 -13.67 2.17 4.80
CA GLY A 68 -14.32 3.49 4.69
C GLY A 68 -15.80 3.38 4.35
N VAL A 69 -16.19 2.49 3.44
CA VAL A 69 -17.60 2.22 3.09
C VAL A 69 -18.34 1.54 4.24
N ARG A 70 -17.69 0.66 5.00
CA ARG A 70 -18.32 -0.06 6.14
C ARG A 70 -18.50 0.81 7.37
N ARG A 71 -17.65 1.83 7.58
CA ARG A 71 -17.66 2.70 8.77
C ARG A 71 -18.28 4.08 8.53
N GLY A 72 -18.47 4.49 7.28
CA GLY A 72 -19.15 5.74 6.89
C GLY A 72 -20.66 5.63 6.78
#